data_AF-A0AB33ESP7-F1
#
_entry.id   AF-A0AB33ESP7-F1
#
_cell.length_a   1.000
_cell.length_b   1.000
_cell.length_c   1.000
_cell.angle_alpha   90.00
_cell.angle_beta   90.00
_cell.angle_gamma   90.00
#
_symmetry.space_group_name_H-M   'P 1'
#
loop_
_entity.id
_entity.type
_entity.pdbx_description
1 polymer ?
#
loop_
_entity_poly.entity_id
_entity_poly.type
_entity_poly.pdbx_seq_one_letter_code
_entity_poly.pdbx_strand_id
1 'polypeptide(L)'
;MRPLSGLQLPKFFNYYESPVKLVPTAEGGVASWRLSKDTGGWREANDLIDKLLFLGGDEVYEISRDEFVQLTEQERGRYLHGETPIFALYRTALALEDTIQEERRYPTTQEQALIKGIRRRTFVMFEEQLQQAGDPAADPTIASTAPET
;
A
#
# COMPACT_ATOMS: atom_id res chain seq x y z
N MET A 1 24.44 8.20 13.71
CA MET A 1 23.03 7.77 13.79
C MET A 1 22.80 7.12 15.15
N ARG A 2 21.80 7.56 15.92
CA ARG A 2 21.39 6.82 17.13
C ARG A 2 20.61 5.58 16.67
N PRO A 3 20.84 4.40 17.24
CA PRO A 3 19.92 3.28 17.05
C PRO A 3 18.54 3.71 17.55
N LEU A 4 17.51 3.51 16.74
CA LEU A 4 16.10 3.75 17.09
C LEU A 4 15.61 2.62 18.01
N SER A 5 16.21 2.52 19.19
CA SER A 5 15.83 1.56 20.22
C SER A 5 14.35 1.73 20.55
N GLY A 6 13.51 0.75 20.19
CA GLY A 6 12.06 0.76 20.43
C GLY A 6 11.16 1.03 19.22
N LEU A 7 11.72 1.32 18.03
CA LEU A 7 10.92 1.44 16.81
C LEU A 7 10.60 0.05 16.24
N GLN A 8 9.33 -0.33 16.24
CA GLN A 8 8.87 -1.54 15.55
C GLN A 8 8.61 -1.25 14.07
N LEU A 9 9.31 -1.95 13.19
CA LEU A 9 9.16 -1.87 11.75
C LEU A 9 8.67 -3.24 11.19
N PRO A 10 7.98 -3.26 10.03
CA PRO A 10 7.63 -2.11 9.20
C PRO A 10 6.51 -1.25 9.79
N LYS A 11 6.50 0.04 9.45
CA LYS A 11 5.38 0.97 9.70
C LYS A 11 4.81 1.45 8.38
N PHE A 12 3.51 1.75 8.37
CA PHE A 12 2.79 2.17 7.18
C PHE A 12 2.05 3.47 7.43
N PHE A 13 2.02 4.32 6.41
CA PHE A 13 1.42 5.65 6.50
C PHE A 13 0.60 5.97 5.27
N ASN A 14 -0.46 6.73 5.47
CA ASN A 14 -1.08 7.55 4.45
C ASN A 14 -0.51 8.98 4.57
N TYR A 15 0.18 9.44 3.52
CA TYR A 15 0.73 10.78 3.41
C TYR A 15 0.15 11.50 2.20
N TYR A 16 -0.79 12.43 2.41
CA TYR A 16 -1.55 13.08 1.33
C TYR A 16 -2.11 12.07 0.31
N GLU A 17 -2.87 11.08 0.80
CA GLU A 17 -3.44 9.97 0.01
C GLU A 17 -2.41 9.07 -0.69
N SER A 18 -1.13 9.21 -0.35
CA SER A 18 -0.05 8.38 -0.89
C SER A 18 0.40 7.37 0.15
N PRO A 19 0.35 6.06 -0.15
CA PRO A 19 0.95 5.05 0.70
C PRO A 19 2.46 5.28 0.84
N VAL A 20 2.94 5.24 2.08
CA VAL A 20 4.36 5.23 2.44
C VAL A 20 4.64 4.09 3.41
N LYS A 21 5.73 3.36 3.22
CA LYS A 21 6.23 2.36 4.17
C LYS A 21 7.61 2.72 4.69
N LEU A 22 7.82 2.50 5.97
CA LEU A 22 9.13 2.52 6.61
C LEU A 22 9.57 1.08 6.89
N VAL A 23 10.77 0.73 6.45
CA VAL A 23 11.34 -0.62 6.56
C VAL A 23 12.75 -0.58 7.15
N PRO A 24 13.20 -1.64 7.84
CA PRO A 24 14.56 -1.70 8.34
C PRO A 24 15.54 -1.86 7.18
N THR A 25 16.72 -1.25 7.30
CA THR A 25 17.86 -1.46 6.40
C THR A 25 18.83 -2.48 6.99
N ALA A 26 19.64 -3.12 6.14
CA ALA A 26 20.66 -4.07 6.59
C ALA A 26 21.71 -3.46 7.53
N GLU A 27 21.94 -2.15 7.42
CA GLU A 27 22.89 -1.39 8.26
C GLU A 27 22.30 -0.95 9.62
N GLY A 28 21.05 -1.32 9.91
CA GLY A 28 20.36 -0.96 11.16
C GLY A 28 19.72 0.43 11.16
N GLY A 29 19.66 1.09 10.00
CA GLY A 29 18.87 2.31 9.76
C GLY A 29 17.44 2.01 9.28
N VAL A 30 16.74 3.06 8.85
CA VAL A 30 15.37 3.01 8.30
C VAL A 30 15.38 3.55 6.88
N ALA A 31 14.67 2.87 5.97
CA ALA A 31 14.38 3.37 4.64
C ALA A 31 12.89 3.67 4.50
N SER A 32 12.57 4.69 3.71
CA SER A 32 11.21 5.13 3.41
C SER A 32 10.93 4.98 1.92
N TRP A 33 9.75 4.42 1.61
CA TRP A 33 9.32 4.14 0.25
C TRP A 33 7.91 4.65 0.04
N ARG A 34 7.73 5.51 -0.96
CA ARG A 34 6.43 6.07 -1.36
C ARG A 34 5.96 5.44 -2.66
N LEU A 35 4.68 5.13 -2.75
CA LEU A 35 4.08 4.63 -3.99
C LEU A 35 4.21 5.66 -5.13
N SER A 36 4.67 5.23 -6.30
CA SER A 36 4.61 6.01 -7.53
C SER A 36 3.28 5.77 -8.25
N LYS A 37 2.49 6.82 -8.48
CA LYS A 37 1.25 6.74 -9.27
C LYS A 37 1.51 6.45 -10.76
N ASP A 38 2.71 6.77 -11.26
CA ASP A 38 3.08 6.59 -12.67
C ASP A 38 3.42 5.13 -13.00
N THR A 39 4.08 4.43 -12.08
CA THR A 39 4.59 3.07 -12.33
C THR A 39 3.95 2.00 -11.47
N GLY A 40 3.31 2.39 -10.37
CA GLY A 40 2.89 1.46 -9.32
C GLY A 40 4.04 0.94 -8.46
N GLY A 41 5.30 1.24 -8.79
CA GLY A 41 6.46 0.83 -8.01
C GLY A 41 6.76 1.74 -6.82
N TRP A 42 7.87 1.46 -6.15
CA TRP A 42 8.30 2.20 -4.97
C TRP A 42 9.38 3.22 -5.31
N ARG A 43 9.20 4.47 -4.85
CA ARG A 43 10.23 5.52 -4.92
C ARG A 43 10.79 5.78 -3.54
N GLU A 44 12.10 5.90 -3.44
CA GLU A 44 12.78 6.31 -2.21
C GLU A 44 12.25 7.67 -1.75
N ALA A 45 11.92 7.77 -0.46
CA ALA A 45 11.34 8.96 0.16
C ALA A 45 11.92 9.17 1.58
N ASN A 46 13.24 9.01 1.71
CA ASN A 46 13.97 9.09 2.98
C ASN A 46 13.87 10.48 3.65
N ASP A 47 13.60 11.53 2.87
CA ASP A 47 13.27 12.87 3.35
C ASP A 47 11.99 12.92 4.21
N LEU A 48 11.11 11.93 4.09
CA LEU A 48 9.88 11.84 4.89
C LEU A 48 10.08 11.19 6.26
N ILE A 49 11.21 10.53 6.54
CA ILE A 49 11.38 9.72 7.76
C ILE A 49 11.13 10.55 9.02
N ASP A 50 11.75 11.71 9.14
CA ASP A 50 11.60 12.56 10.34
C ASP A 50 10.18 13.12 10.46
N LYS A 51 9.55 13.42 9.32
CA LYS A 51 8.17 13.91 9.27
C LYS A 51 7.19 12.85 9.78
N LEU A 52 7.35 11.61 9.31
CA LEU A 52 6.47 10.50 9.64
C LEU A 52 6.65 10.00 11.08
N LEU A 53 7.89 10.00 11.59
CA LEU A 53 8.17 9.46 12.93
C LEU A 53 8.02 10.47 14.07
N PHE A 54 8.28 11.76 13.83
CA PHE A 54 8.45 12.73 14.93
C PHE A 54 7.63 14.00 14.81
N LEU A 55 7.44 14.53 13.60
CA LEU A 55 6.75 15.81 13.42
C LEU A 55 5.24 15.66 13.32
N GLY A 56 4.77 14.59 12.66
CA GLY A 56 3.34 14.42 12.36
C GLY A 56 2.80 15.57 11.49
N GLY A 57 1.49 15.78 11.56
CA GLY A 57 0.76 16.83 10.86
C GLY A 57 -0.62 16.36 10.42
N ASP A 58 -1.49 17.28 10.02
CA ASP A 58 -2.89 17.00 9.65
C ASP A 58 -3.04 15.99 8.50
N GLU A 59 -1.94 15.73 7.76
CA GLU A 59 -1.91 14.95 6.51
C GLU A 59 -1.01 13.72 6.61
N VAL A 60 -0.63 13.32 7.84
CA VAL A 60 0.17 12.13 8.14
C VAL A 60 -0.62 11.22 9.06
N TYR A 61 -1.05 10.08 8.54
CA TYR A 61 -1.77 9.08 9.32
C TYR A 61 -0.98 7.77 9.31
N GLU A 62 -0.59 7.27 10.49
CA GLU A 62 -0.13 5.88 10.62
C GLU A 62 -1.34 4.96 10.39
N ILE A 63 -1.19 3.99 9.50
CA ILE A 63 -2.25 3.06 9.12
C ILE A 63 -1.81 1.62 9.38
N SER A 64 -2.77 0.73 9.57
CA SER A 64 -2.49 -0.69 9.69
C SER A 64 -1.91 -1.26 8.41
N ARG A 65 -1.28 -2.43 8.54
CA ARG A 65 -0.78 -3.21 7.39
C ARG A 65 -1.88 -3.49 6.37
N ASP A 66 -3.09 -3.81 6.83
CA ASP A 66 -4.21 -4.09 5.93
C ASP A 66 -4.67 -2.83 5.19
N GLU A 67 -4.85 -1.73 5.91
CA GLU A 67 -5.20 -0.44 5.30
C GLU A 67 -4.16 0.00 4.28
N PHE A 68 -2.87 -0.24 4.54
CA PHE A 68 -1.80 0.04 3.58
C PHE A 68 -1.95 -0.76 2.29
N VAL A 69 -2.26 -2.06 2.38
CA VAL A 69 -2.53 -2.90 1.20
C VAL A 69 -3.77 -2.38 0.45
N GLN A 70 -4.84 -2.06 1.17
CA GLN A 70 -6.07 -1.56 0.55
C GLN A 70 -5.84 -0.22 -0.18
N LEU A 71 -5.13 0.72 0.46
CA LEU A 71 -4.83 2.04 -0.11
C LEU A 71 -3.88 1.93 -1.31
N THR A 72 -2.85 1.09 -1.22
CA THR A 72 -1.88 0.89 -2.31
C THR A 72 -2.58 0.41 -3.58
N GLU A 73 -3.47 -0.56 -3.44
CA GLU A 73 -4.15 -1.16 -4.59
C GLU A 73 -5.33 -0.33 -5.08
N GLN A 74 -5.94 0.49 -4.22
CA GLN A 74 -6.86 1.54 -4.65
C GLN A 74 -6.15 2.53 -5.57
N GLU A 75 -4.99 3.04 -5.17
CA GLU A 75 -4.22 4.00 -5.96
C GLU A 75 -3.70 3.36 -7.26
N ARG A 76 -3.11 2.16 -7.21
CA ARG A 76 -2.68 1.45 -8.44
C ARG A 76 -3.85 1.20 -9.38
N GLY A 77 -4.99 0.74 -8.86
CA GLY A 77 -6.19 0.50 -9.68
C GLY A 77 -6.72 1.77 -10.32
N ARG A 78 -6.68 2.89 -9.60
CA ARG A 78 -7.16 4.20 -10.08
C ARG A 78 -6.29 4.80 -11.20
N TYR A 79 -4.96 4.67 -11.09
CA TYR A 79 -4.03 5.38 -11.98
C TYR A 79 -3.37 4.51 -13.06
N LEU A 80 -3.30 3.19 -12.86
CA LEU A 80 -2.63 2.30 -13.80
C LEU A 80 -3.64 1.58 -14.70
N HIS A 81 -3.22 1.36 -15.94
CA HIS A 81 -4.03 0.66 -16.94
C HIS A 81 -3.18 -0.36 -17.70
N GLY A 82 -3.84 -1.42 -18.18
CA GLY A 82 -3.20 -2.47 -18.95
C GLY A 82 -4.11 -3.68 -19.16
N GLU A 83 -3.54 -4.73 -19.75
CA GLU A 83 -4.26 -5.92 -20.19
C GLU A 83 -3.92 -7.19 -19.38
N THR A 84 -2.99 -7.10 -18.44
CA THR A 84 -2.62 -8.23 -17.57
C THR A 84 -3.76 -8.61 -16.62
N PRO A 85 -3.75 -9.83 -16.02
CA PRO A 85 -4.77 -10.26 -15.07
C PRO A 85 -4.97 -9.31 -13.87
N ILE A 86 -3.93 -8.58 -13.45
CA ILE A 86 -4.01 -7.57 -12.40
C ILE A 86 -5.02 -6.47 -12.80
N PHE A 87 -4.93 -5.96 -14.03
CA PHE A 87 -5.80 -4.90 -14.50
C PHE A 87 -7.25 -5.36 -14.70
N ALA A 88 -7.48 -6.63 -15.03
CA ALA A 88 -8.83 -7.19 -15.05
C ALA A 88 -9.47 -7.19 -13.65
N LEU A 89 -8.68 -7.52 -12.63
CA LEU A 89 -9.10 -7.46 -11.23
C LEU A 89 -9.34 -6.01 -10.75
N TYR A 90 -8.47 -5.06 -11.12
CA TYR A 90 -8.71 -3.64 -10.83
C TYR A 90 -10.01 -3.13 -11.45
N ARG A 91 -10.27 -3.42 -12.73
CA ARG A 91 -11.55 -3.06 -13.36
C ARG A 91 -12.75 -3.66 -12.64
N THR A 92 -12.63 -4.86 -12.10
CA THR A 92 -13.71 -5.51 -11.34
C THR A 92 -13.98 -4.77 -10.03
N ALA A 93 -12.93 -4.43 -9.28
CA ALA A 93 -13.07 -3.68 -8.03
C ALA A 93 -13.63 -2.27 -8.28
N LEU A 94 -13.10 -1.55 -9.28
CA LEU A 94 -13.57 -0.22 -9.64
C LEU A 94 -15.03 -0.24 -10.09
N ALA A 95 -15.44 -1.19 -10.94
CA ALA A 95 -16.83 -1.28 -11.38
C ALA A 95 -17.81 -1.49 -10.22
N LEU A 96 -17.41 -2.23 -9.18
CA LEU A 96 -18.21 -2.37 -7.96
C LEU A 96 -18.30 -1.04 -7.21
N GLU A 97 -17.16 -0.37 -7.00
CA GLU A 97 -17.11 0.94 -6.33
C GLU A 97 -17.94 1.99 -7.07
N ASP A 98 -17.84 2.04 -8.39
CA ASP A 98 -18.61 2.92 -9.26
C ASP A 98 -20.11 2.64 -9.13
N THR A 99 -20.52 1.37 -9.17
CA THR A 99 -21.93 0.97 -8.96
C THR A 99 -22.45 1.45 -7.60
N ILE A 100 -21.67 1.24 -6.53
CA ILE A 100 -22.02 1.67 -5.17
C ILE A 100 -22.19 3.19 -5.11
N GLN A 101 -21.30 3.94 -5.77
CA GLN A 101 -21.34 5.39 -5.83
C GLN A 101 -22.53 5.91 -6.65
N GLU A 102 -22.81 5.31 -7.80
CA GLU A 102 -23.94 5.64 -8.67
C GLU A 102 -25.27 5.43 -7.93
N GLU A 103 -25.38 4.32 -7.19
CA GLU A 103 -26.54 3.99 -6.36
C GLU A 103 -26.61 4.81 -5.05
N ARG A 104 -25.58 5.62 -4.74
CA ARG A 104 -25.48 6.48 -3.54
C ARG A 104 -25.75 5.75 -2.24
N ARG A 105 -25.23 4.53 -2.11
CA ARG A 105 -25.42 3.68 -0.93
C ARG A 105 -24.09 3.27 -0.33
N TYR A 106 -24.17 2.67 0.85
CA TYR A 106 -23.03 1.98 1.44
C TYR A 106 -22.81 0.62 0.75
N PRO A 107 -21.54 0.17 0.64
CA PRO A 107 -21.25 -1.17 0.15
C PRO A 107 -21.75 -2.23 1.13
N THR A 108 -22.36 -3.29 0.60
CA THR A 108 -22.75 -4.48 1.38
C THR A 108 -21.51 -5.20 1.91
N THR A 109 -21.68 -6.03 2.95
CA THR A 109 -20.58 -6.84 3.49
C THR A 109 -19.91 -7.73 2.43
N GLN A 110 -20.70 -8.26 1.49
CA GLN A 110 -20.18 -9.09 0.40
C GLN A 110 -19.33 -8.28 -0.58
N GLU A 111 -19.79 -7.10 -0.99
CA GLU A 111 -19.01 -6.21 -1.87
C GLU A 111 -17.73 -5.74 -1.20
N GLN A 112 -17.80 -5.35 0.08
CA GLN A 112 -16.61 -4.98 0.86
C GLN A 112 -15.60 -6.13 0.91
N ALA A 113 -16.05 -7.34 1.21
CA ALA A 113 -15.19 -8.52 1.26
C ALA A 113 -14.57 -8.84 -0.10
N LEU A 114 -15.35 -8.70 -1.19
CA LEU A 114 -14.89 -8.93 -2.55
C LEU A 114 -13.82 -7.91 -2.96
N ILE A 115 -14.07 -6.60 -2.76
CA ILE A 115 -13.10 -5.54 -3.05
C ILE A 115 -11.81 -5.76 -2.24
N LYS A 116 -11.93 -6.03 -0.93
CA LYS A 116 -10.77 -6.31 -0.08
C LYS A 116 -9.97 -7.52 -0.54
N GLY A 117 -10.65 -8.60 -0.92
CA GLY A 117 -10.03 -9.83 -1.42
C GLY A 117 -9.31 -9.61 -2.76
N ILE A 118 -9.94 -8.87 -3.67
CA ILE A 118 -9.33 -8.47 -4.94
C ILE A 118 -8.04 -7.69 -4.68
N ARG A 119 -8.09 -6.64 -3.86
CA ARG A 119 -6.93 -5.80 -3.54
C ARG A 119 -5.79 -6.60 -2.91
N ARG A 120 -6.08 -7.47 -1.93
CA ARG A 120 -5.01 -8.34 -1.36
C ARG A 120 -4.36 -9.22 -2.42
N ARG A 121 -5.15 -9.80 -3.33
CA ARG A 121 -4.62 -10.63 -4.41
C ARG A 121 -3.78 -9.83 -5.40
N THR A 122 -4.26 -8.66 -5.83
CA THR A 122 -3.52 -7.82 -6.78
C THR A 122 -2.24 -7.27 -6.17
N PHE A 123 -2.23 -6.96 -4.86
CA PHE A 123 -1.01 -6.55 -4.16
C PHE A 123 0.10 -7.59 -4.28
N VAL A 124 -0.19 -8.86 -3.95
CA VAL A 124 0.79 -9.95 -4.06
C VAL A 124 1.30 -10.06 -5.50
N MET A 125 0.39 -10.12 -6.47
CA MET A 125 0.74 -10.26 -7.89
C MET A 125 1.59 -9.09 -8.40
N PHE A 126 1.30 -7.86 -7.97
CA PHE A 126 2.02 -6.66 -8.40
C PHE A 126 3.39 -6.59 -7.74
N GLU A 127 3.48 -6.83 -6.43
CA GLU A 127 4.77 -6.85 -5.72
C GLU A 127 5.68 -7.96 -6.26
N GLU A 128 5.16 -9.13 -6.62
CA GLU A 128 5.95 -10.19 -7.29
C GLU A 128 6.51 -9.72 -8.64
N GLN A 129 5.72 -9.00 -9.45
CA GLN A 129 6.19 -8.42 -10.72
C GLN A 129 7.27 -7.36 -10.49
N LEU A 130 7.09 -6.48 -9.50
CA LEU A 130 8.09 -5.48 -9.13
C LEU A 130 9.39 -6.13 -8.66
N GLN A 131 9.29 -7.17 -7.83
CA GLN A 131 10.45 -7.91 -7.35
C GLN A 131 11.22 -8.58 -8.50
N GLN A 132 10.50 -9.18 -9.46
CA GLN A 132 11.11 -9.73 -10.69
C GLN A 132 11.76 -8.65 -11.56
N ALA A 133 11.21 -7.45 -11.57
CA ALA A 133 11.77 -6.29 -12.25
C ALA A 133 12.93 -5.61 -11.49
N GLY A 134 13.25 -6.07 -10.28
CA GLY A 134 14.34 -5.55 -9.46
C GLY A 134 14.01 -4.32 -8.62
N ASP A 135 12.73 -4.05 -8.35
CA ASP A 135 12.33 -3.01 -7.39
C ASP A 135 12.84 -3.42 -5.99
N PRO A 136 13.71 -2.61 -5.36
CA PRO A 136 14.38 -2.97 -4.12
C PRO A 136 13.46 -2.96 -2.90
N ALA A 137 12.27 -2.38 -3.03
CA ALA A 137 11.32 -2.25 -1.94
C ALA A 137 10.10 -3.15 -2.11
N ALA A 138 9.98 -3.89 -3.22
CA ALA A 138 8.88 -4.82 -3.43
C ALA A 138 8.88 -5.92 -2.37
N ASP A 139 7.72 -6.12 -1.72
CA ASP A 139 7.53 -7.11 -0.67
C ASP A 139 6.10 -7.67 -0.70
N PRO A 140 5.87 -8.81 -1.39
CA PRO A 140 4.56 -9.43 -1.44
C PRO A 140 4.09 -9.96 -0.07
N THR A 141 4.99 -10.13 0.89
CA THR A 141 4.65 -10.68 2.21
C THR A 141 3.90 -9.69 3.10
N ILE A 142 3.86 -8.40 2.73
CA ILE A 142 3.05 -7.38 3.43
C ILE A 142 1.56 -7.74 3.38
N ALA A 143 1.08 -8.39 2.32
CA ALA A 143 -0.31 -8.84 2.24
C ALA A 143 -0.58 -10.17 2.98
N SER A 144 0.46 -10.84 3.49
CA SER A 144 0.28 -12.04 4.30
C SER A 144 -0.31 -11.66 5.65
N THR A 145 -1.44 -12.28 5.99
CA THR A 145 -1.98 -12.25 7.34
C THR A 145 -0.99 -12.95 8.27
N ALA A 146 -0.17 -12.19 9.01
CA ALA A 146 0.32 -12.70 10.27
C ALA A 146 -0.92 -12.94 11.17
N PRO A 147 -1.06 -14.12 11.80
CA PRO A 147 -2.13 -14.32 12.76
C PRO A 147 -1.95 -13.31 13.89
N GLU A 148 -3.02 -12.58 14.22
CA GLU A 148 -3.12 -11.92 15.52
C GLU A 148 -3.09 -13.03 16.57
N THR A 149 -1.98 -13.12 17.31
CA THR A 149 -1.89 -13.92 18.54
C THR A 149 -2.55 -13.22 19.69
#